data_AF-B0E190-F1
#
_entry.id   AF-B0E190-F1
#
_cell.length_a   1.000
_cell.length_b   1.000
_cell.length_c   1.000
_cell.angle_alpha   90.00
_cell.angle_beta   90.00
_cell.angle_gamma   90.00
#
_symmetry.space_group_name_H-M   'P 1'
#
loop_
_entity.id
_entity.type
_entity.pdbx_description
1 polymer ?
#
loop_
_entity_poly.entity_id
_entity_poly.type
_entity_poly.pdbx_seq_one_letter_code
_entity_poly.pdbx_strand_id
1 'polypeptide(L)'
;MPEDGEVSVVIHQVFNKIKAEAKKLGTTPLAYIRLFSRCFTLGTKNKPYSSISVHNSRYTESLEPMDDYVPNHFDLQRASRQPWAYLVNRRLSSGQICLARRGKCLAIGVGYHLTVFHLGLEAKVTIMSHADYTKLIENDCPGSNPDRTKASRMRSFVTPPQFIEPGSSSKAKRTINVFAAIVADTFAIVFSDFARLMRMHVISKDQHWTQADLDVGSLEWPLIWTTFPDGPDWVLERGAALIALNNWRDGVCEYASGFSKPIVDVIAENSTRVFSGFGRHLANDFLHYAAIFPGAPCSWICSDDIRFERFKQQILKYTEIWRSPEFLRRCAMLRRPWHAGVRIVQSDALTRCVNT
;
A
#
# COMPACT_ATOMS: atom_id res chain seq x y z
N MET A 1 1.61 5.21 8.99
CA MET A 1 1.58 4.67 7.62
C MET A 1 1.74 3.18 7.74
N PRO A 2 1.06 2.33 6.95
CA PRO A 2 1.35 0.91 6.96
C PRO A 2 2.84 0.66 6.75
N GLU A 3 3.49 0.13 7.76
CA GLU A 3 4.87 -0.29 7.81
C GLU A 3 4.97 -1.72 7.20
N ASP A 4 6.18 -2.23 6.97
CA ASP A 4 6.35 -3.45 6.13
C ASP A 4 5.58 -4.68 6.64
N GLY A 5 5.43 -4.80 7.97
CA GLY A 5 4.62 -5.86 8.58
C GLY A 5 3.16 -5.85 8.14
N GLU A 6 2.56 -4.67 8.02
CA GLU A 6 1.15 -4.54 7.63
C GLU A 6 0.97 -4.81 6.13
N VAL A 7 1.90 -4.33 5.29
CA VAL A 7 1.91 -4.65 3.86
C VAL A 7 2.07 -6.16 3.63
N SER A 8 2.91 -6.82 4.44
CA SER A 8 3.09 -8.28 4.41
C SER A 8 1.79 -9.03 4.69
N VAL A 9 1.02 -8.58 5.68
CA VAL A 9 -0.29 -9.18 6.01
C VAL A 9 -1.28 -8.99 4.86
N VAL A 10 -1.32 -7.81 4.24
CA VAL A 10 -2.17 -7.55 3.07
C VAL A 10 -1.85 -8.52 1.93
N ILE A 11 -0.57 -8.66 1.55
CA ILE A 11 -0.16 -9.61 0.50
C ILE A 11 -0.59 -11.02 0.84
N HIS A 12 -0.35 -11.47 2.08
CA HIS A 12 -0.73 -12.81 2.53
C HIS A 12 -2.24 -13.05 2.42
N GLN A 13 -3.06 -12.08 2.83
CA GLN A 13 -4.52 -12.16 2.75
C GLN A 13 -5.01 -12.22 1.29
N VAL A 14 -4.45 -11.39 0.41
CA VAL A 14 -4.82 -11.38 -1.02
C VAL A 14 -4.43 -12.71 -1.67
N PHE A 15 -3.21 -13.18 -1.43
CA PHE A 15 -2.74 -14.45 -1.98
C PHE A 15 -3.59 -15.64 -1.52
N ASN A 16 -3.94 -15.70 -0.24
CA ASN A 16 -4.83 -16.73 0.29
C ASN A 16 -6.23 -16.65 -0.33
N LYS A 17 -6.75 -15.43 -0.57
CA LYS A 17 -8.03 -15.26 -1.27
C LYS A 17 -7.97 -15.77 -2.70
N ILE A 18 -6.93 -15.41 -3.45
CA ILE A 18 -6.70 -15.89 -4.83
C ILE A 18 -6.65 -17.42 -4.85
N LYS A 19 -5.85 -18.03 -3.96
CA LYS A 19 -5.77 -19.50 -3.84
C LYS A 19 -7.11 -20.16 -3.51
N ALA A 20 -7.85 -19.59 -2.55
CA ALA A 20 -9.14 -20.12 -2.15
C ALA A 20 -10.17 -20.04 -3.30
N GLU A 21 -10.19 -18.95 -4.05
CA GLU A 21 -11.08 -18.81 -5.21
C GLU A 21 -10.62 -19.69 -6.38
N ALA A 22 -9.32 -19.79 -6.63
CA ALA A 22 -8.79 -20.67 -7.68
C ALA A 22 -9.17 -22.14 -7.45
N LYS A 23 -9.11 -22.60 -6.19
CA LYS A 23 -9.57 -23.95 -5.82
C LYS A 23 -11.07 -24.15 -6.08
N LYS A 24 -11.90 -23.13 -5.87
CA LYS A 24 -13.35 -23.20 -6.09
C LYS A 24 -13.72 -23.16 -7.57
N LEU A 25 -13.02 -22.34 -8.35
CA LEU A 25 -13.31 -22.10 -9.77
C LEU A 25 -12.63 -23.10 -10.70
N GLY A 26 -11.62 -23.82 -10.22
CA GLY A 26 -10.78 -24.70 -11.06
C GLY A 26 -9.77 -23.94 -11.94
N THR A 27 -9.73 -22.61 -11.86
CA THR A 27 -8.82 -21.74 -12.60
C THR A 27 -8.44 -20.52 -11.77
N THR A 28 -7.31 -19.88 -12.08
CA THR A 28 -6.89 -18.65 -11.39
C THR A 28 -7.85 -17.50 -11.72
N PRO A 29 -8.42 -16.79 -10.72
CA PRO A 29 -9.32 -15.67 -10.99
C PRO A 29 -8.58 -14.56 -11.74
N LEU A 30 -9.21 -14.05 -12.79
CA LEU A 30 -8.76 -12.85 -13.49
C LEU A 30 -9.42 -11.62 -12.85
N ALA A 31 -8.73 -10.49 -12.90
CA ALA A 31 -9.24 -9.24 -12.37
C ALA A 31 -8.78 -8.06 -13.23
N TYR A 32 -9.49 -6.94 -13.12
CA TYR A 32 -9.12 -5.66 -13.70
C TYR A 32 -9.01 -4.59 -12.62
N ILE A 33 -8.30 -3.50 -12.89
CA ILE A 33 -8.25 -2.35 -11.99
C ILE A 33 -9.39 -1.38 -12.30
N ARG A 34 -10.00 -0.85 -11.26
CA ARG A 34 -11.00 0.21 -11.31
C ARG A 34 -10.51 1.41 -10.52
N LEU A 35 -10.41 2.58 -11.16
CA LEU A 35 -10.08 3.83 -10.48
C LEU A 35 -11.32 4.70 -10.27
N PHE A 36 -11.36 5.37 -9.12
CA PHE A 36 -12.44 6.27 -8.72
C PHE A 36 -11.89 7.66 -8.50
N SER A 37 -11.49 8.30 -9.59
CA SER A 37 -10.83 9.61 -9.56
C SER A 37 -11.63 10.70 -8.86
N ARG A 38 -12.97 10.62 -8.83
CA ARG A 38 -13.84 11.50 -8.03
C ARG A 38 -13.52 11.51 -6.54
N CYS A 39 -12.86 10.47 -6.02
CA CYS A 39 -12.40 10.38 -4.63
C CYS A 39 -10.95 10.88 -4.42
N PHE A 40 -10.24 11.30 -5.47
CA PHE A 40 -8.87 11.78 -5.34
C PHE A 40 -8.81 13.15 -4.67
N THR A 41 -7.71 13.40 -3.96
CA THR A 41 -7.43 14.67 -3.30
C THR A 41 -7.25 15.78 -4.33
N LEU A 42 -7.68 16.98 -3.97
CA LEU A 42 -7.30 18.21 -4.65
C LEU A 42 -6.11 18.83 -3.93
N GLY A 43 -4.95 18.86 -4.60
CA GLY A 43 -3.81 19.67 -4.17
C GLY A 43 -4.18 21.15 -4.02
N THR A 44 -3.37 21.88 -3.27
CA THR A 44 -3.47 23.33 -3.15
C THR A 44 -2.42 24.01 -4.04
N LYS A 45 -2.54 25.32 -4.26
CA LYS A 45 -1.52 26.09 -4.99
C LYS A 45 -0.11 25.92 -4.38
N ASN A 46 -0.02 25.80 -3.05
CA ASN A 46 1.24 25.70 -2.33
C ASN A 46 1.75 24.25 -2.21
N LYS A 47 0.88 23.26 -2.40
CA LYS A 47 1.21 21.83 -2.38
C LYS A 47 0.43 21.16 -3.50
N PRO A 48 0.94 21.15 -4.75
CA PRO A 48 0.32 20.48 -5.88
C PRO A 48 0.39 18.96 -5.63
N TYR A 49 -0.60 18.47 -4.89
CA TYR A 49 -0.73 17.07 -4.49
C TYR A 49 -1.73 16.37 -5.42
N SER A 50 -1.33 15.20 -5.93
CA SER A 50 -2.21 14.28 -6.66
C SER A 50 -2.18 12.92 -5.99
N SER A 51 -3.34 12.26 -5.94
CA SER A 51 -3.47 10.88 -5.48
C SER A 51 -2.93 9.87 -6.49
N ILE A 52 -2.69 10.29 -7.74
CA ILE A 52 -2.22 9.42 -8.82
C ILE A 52 -1.16 10.11 -9.69
N SER A 53 -0.17 9.34 -10.10
CA SER A 53 0.71 9.59 -11.23
C SER A 53 0.75 8.35 -12.13
N VAL A 54 1.21 8.50 -13.38
CA VAL A 54 1.23 7.41 -14.35
C VAL A 54 2.54 7.39 -15.14
N HIS A 55 2.90 6.22 -15.63
CA HIS A 55 3.96 5.99 -16.61
C HIS A 55 3.44 5.02 -17.67
N ASN A 56 3.15 5.53 -18.86
CA ASN A 56 2.48 4.80 -19.95
C ASN A 56 3.22 4.90 -21.29
N SER A 57 4.53 5.22 -21.27
CA SER A 57 5.37 5.35 -22.47
C SER A 57 5.48 4.07 -23.30
N ARG A 58 5.21 2.90 -22.68
CA ARG A 58 5.26 1.57 -23.29
C ARG A 58 3.87 0.98 -23.52
N TYR A 59 2.83 1.81 -23.52
CA TYR A 59 1.45 1.36 -23.52
C TYR A 59 0.63 2.00 -24.65
N THR A 60 -0.13 1.16 -25.33
CA THR A 60 -0.97 1.47 -26.47
C THR A 60 -2.44 1.29 -26.09
N GLU A 61 -3.20 2.38 -26.11
CA GLU A 61 -4.59 2.41 -25.61
C GLU A 61 -5.54 1.50 -26.41
N SER A 62 -5.23 1.20 -27.68
CA SER A 62 -6.03 0.32 -28.54
C SER A 62 -5.94 -1.16 -28.18
N LEU A 63 -5.08 -1.54 -27.24
CA LEU A 63 -5.02 -2.92 -26.71
C LEU A 63 -6.17 -3.24 -25.76
N GLU A 64 -6.86 -2.22 -25.25
CA GLU A 64 -7.99 -2.39 -24.35
C GLU A 64 -9.28 -2.77 -25.08
N PRO A 65 -10.24 -3.42 -24.39
CA PRO A 65 -11.51 -3.78 -24.98
C PRO A 65 -12.26 -2.55 -25.49
N MET A 66 -12.78 -2.67 -26.71
CA MET A 66 -13.75 -1.74 -27.26
C MET A 66 -15.14 -2.26 -26.88
N ASP A 67 -15.64 -1.89 -25.70
CA ASP A 67 -16.94 -2.31 -25.19
C ASP A 67 -17.88 -1.12 -24.90
N ASP A 68 -19.17 -1.42 -24.66
CA ASP A 68 -20.22 -0.43 -24.33
C ASP A 68 -20.08 0.11 -22.90
N TYR A 69 -18.86 0.17 -22.37
CA TYR A 69 -18.60 0.65 -21.04
C TYR A 69 -18.98 2.13 -20.91
N VAL A 70 -19.87 2.42 -19.96
CA VAL A 70 -20.29 3.78 -19.64
C VAL A 70 -19.49 4.29 -18.43
N PRO A 71 -18.50 5.18 -18.63
CA PRO A 71 -17.77 5.76 -17.52
C PRO A 71 -18.65 6.67 -16.66
N ASN A 72 -18.34 6.72 -15.37
CA ASN A 72 -19.03 7.63 -14.46
C ASN A 72 -18.69 9.08 -14.81
N HIS A 73 -19.72 9.93 -14.91
CA HIS A 73 -19.58 11.33 -15.29
C HIS A 73 -18.60 12.11 -14.41
N PHE A 74 -18.62 11.90 -13.08
CA PHE A 74 -17.73 12.62 -12.17
C PHE A 74 -16.28 12.16 -12.28
N ASP A 75 -16.06 10.87 -12.57
CA ASP A 75 -14.73 10.34 -12.83
C ASP A 75 -14.16 10.90 -14.14
N LEU A 76 -14.95 10.96 -15.21
CA LEU A 76 -14.54 11.62 -16.46
C LEU A 76 -14.22 13.10 -16.28
N GLN A 77 -15.08 13.83 -15.57
CA GLN A 77 -14.86 15.25 -15.31
C GLN A 77 -13.55 15.48 -14.56
N ARG A 78 -13.24 14.60 -13.59
CA ARG A 78 -12.01 14.68 -12.81
C ARG A 78 -10.77 14.35 -13.64
N ALA A 79 -10.87 13.35 -14.51
CA ALA A 79 -9.74 12.88 -15.31
C ALA A 79 -9.56 13.68 -16.62
N SER A 80 -10.49 14.56 -16.97
CA SER A 80 -10.38 15.42 -18.14
C SER A 80 -9.05 16.18 -18.17
N ARG A 81 -8.30 16.01 -19.27
CA ARG A 81 -6.96 16.57 -19.50
C ARG A 81 -5.91 16.16 -18.45
N GLN A 82 -6.15 15.07 -17.72
CA GLN A 82 -5.20 14.50 -16.78
C GLN A 82 -4.47 13.32 -17.41
N PRO A 83 -3.21 13.05 -17.04
CA PRO A 83 -2.43 11.99 -17.67
C PRO A 83 -3.00 10.58 -17.42
N TRP A 84 -3.84 10.40 -16.40
CA TRP A 84 -4.53 9.14 -16.10
C TRP A 84 -5.90 8.98 -16.77
N ALA A 85 -6.30 9.87 -17.68
CA ALA A 85 -7.62 9.83 -18.34
C ALA A 85 -7.94 8.48 -18.99
N TYR A 86 -6.94 7.87 -19.61
CA TYR A 86 -7.04 6.57 -20.29
C TYR A 86 -7.38 5.39 -19.34
N LEU A 87 -7.21 5.58 -18.03
CA LEU A 87 -7.51 4.54 -17.02
C LEU A 87 -8.95 4.59 -16.51
N VAL A 88 -9.73 5.62 -16.88
CA VAL A 88 -11.12 5.78 -16.41
C VAL A 88 -12.15 5.90 -17.53
N ASN A 89 -11.71 6.30 -18.73
CA ASN A 89 -12.57 6.53 -19.89
C ASN A 89 -13.06 5.24 -20.56
N ARG A 90 -12.47 4.09 -20.21
CA ARG A 90 -12.78 2.77 -20.78
C ARG A 90 -12.75 1.67 -19.72
N ARG A 91 -13.22 0.49 -20.09
CA ARG A 91 -12.97 -0.73 -19.32
C ARG A 91 -11.53 -1.18 -19.56
N LEU A 92 -10.89 -1.64 -18.50
CA LEU A 92 -9.52 -2.15 -18.55
C LEU A 92 -9.52 -3.67 -18.60
N SER A 93 -8.53 -4.23 -19.27
CA SER A 93 -8.39 -5.65 -19.52
C SER A 93 -8.20 -6.41 -18.22
N SER A 94 -8.90 -7.53 -18.09
CA SER A 94 -8.66 -8.46 -17.01
C SER A 94 -7.35 -9.22 -17.25
N GLY A 95 -6.61 -9.48 -16.18
CA GLY A 95 -5.44 -10.35 -16.20
C GLY A 95 -5.25 -11.04 -14.87
N GLN A 96 -4.19 -11.85 -14.77
CA GLN A 96 -3.81 -12.48 -13.51
C GLN A 96 -3.38 -11.39 -12.52
N ILE A 97 -3.72 -11.60 -11.24
CA ILE A 97 -3.27 -10.71 -10.16
C ILE A 97 -1.85 -11.12 -9.77
N CYS A 98 -0.88 -10.23 -9.97
CA CYS A 98 0.48 -10.38 -9.46
C CYS A 98 0.75 -9.34 -8.37
N LEU A 99 1.58 -9.71 -7.38
CA LEU A 99 1.79 -8.92 -6.16
C LEU A 99 3.28 -8.82 -5.84
N ALA A 100 3.69 -7.65 -5.37
CA ALA A 100 4.98 -7.45 -4.74
C ALA A 100 4.90 -6.37 -3.67
N ARG A 101 5.91 -6.32 -2.82
CA ARG A 101 6.12 -5.21 -1.89
C ARG A 101 7.60 -4.86 -1.83
N ARG A 102 7.86 -3.63 -1.43
CA ARG A 102 9.18 -3.16 -1.06
C ARG A 102 9.04 -2.05 -0.04
N GLY A 103 9.57 -2.30 1.16
CA GLY A 103 9.37 -1.43 2.30
C GLY A 103 7.88 -1.16 2.54
N LYS A 104 7.51 0.12 2.60
CA LYS A 104 6.12 0.53 2.90
C LYS A 104 5.18 0.58 1.68
N CYS A 105 5.62 0.10 0.52
CA CYS A 105 4.86 0.14 -0.73
C CYS A 105 4.34 -1.24 -1.14
N LEU A 106 3.13 -1.26 -1.71
CA LEU A 106 2.48 -2.44 -2.27
C LEU A 106 2.34 -2.27 -3.79
N ALA A 107 2.78 -3.22 -4.58
CA ALA A 107 2.55 -3.25 -6.03
C ALA A 107 1.55 -4.36 -6.37
N ILE A 108 0.54 -4.02 -7.19
CA ILE A 108 -0.42 -4.98 -7.74
C ILE A 108 -0.52 -4.79 -9.24
N GLY A 109 -0.20 -5.83 -10.00
CA GLY A 109 -0.39 -5.89 -11.45
C GLY A 109 -1.62 -6.70 -11.83
N VAL A 110 -2.39 -6.16 -12.78
CA VAL A 110 -3.54 -6.80 -13.44
C VAL A 110 -3.64 -6.32 -14.89
N GLY A 111 -3.74 -7.25 -15.84
CA GLY A 111 -3.77 -6.91 -17.26
C GLY A 111 -2.54 -6.08 -17.66
N TYR A 112 -2.73 -5.04 -18.45
CA TYR A 112 -1.67 -4.12 -18.91
C TYR A 112 -1.16 -3.15 -17.84
N HIS A 113 -1.74 -3.13 -16.64
CA HIS A 113 -1.47 -2.11 -15.62
C HIS A 113 -0.92 -2.69 -14.32
N LEU A 114 0.10 -2.02 -13.77
CA LEU A 114 0.59 -2.24 -12.42
C LEU A 114 0.42 -0.95 -11.63
N THR A 115 -0.16 -1.06 -10.44
CA THR A 115 -0.31 0.07 -9.52
C THR A 115 0.56 -0.14 -8.29
N VAL A 116 1.44 0.83 -8.03
CA VAL A 116 2.18 0.94 -6.78
C VAL A 116 1.40 1.84 -5.84
N PHE A 117 1.03 1.31 -4.69
CA PHE A 117 0.28 1.98 -3.64
C PHE A 117 1.23 2.39 -2.52
N HIS A 118 1.26 3.69 -2.25
CA HIS A 118 1.77 4.27 -1.02
C HIS A 118 0.57 4.64 -0.14
N LEU A 119 0.28 3.80 0.85
CA LEU A 119 -0.98 3.83 1.62
C LEU A 119 -1.14 5.03 2.57
N GLY A 120 -0.12 5.88 2.72
CA GLY A 120 -0.23 7.06 3.58
C GLY A 120 -0.52 6.66 5.03
N LEU A 121 -1.16 7.50 5.84
CA LEU A 121 -1.37 7.20 7.26
C LEU A 121 -2.56 6.28 7.54
N GLU A 122 -3.67 6.47 6.84
CA GLU A 122 -4.97 5.91 7.22
C GLU A 122 -5.65 5.09 6.12
N ALA A 123 -4.97 4.82 4.99
CA ALA A 123 -5.57 3.99 3.97
C ALA A 123 -5.74 2.54 4.45
N LYS A 124 -6.83 1.93 3.99
CA LYS A 124 -7.24 0.57 4.31
C LYS A 124 -7.43 -0.23 3.02
N VAL A 125 -6.93 -1.46 3.05
CA VAL A 125 -7.15 -2.47 2.01
C VAL A 125 -8.17 -3.46 2.53
N THR A 126 -9.32 -3.58 1.86
CA THR A 126 -10.41 -4.47 2.26
C THR A 126 -10.69 -5.49 1.15
N ILE A 127 -10.67 -6.77 1.50
CA ILE A 127 -11.11 -7.83 0.60
C ILE A 127 -12.57 -8.15 0.92
N MET A 128 -13.45 -8.01 -0.07
CA MET A 128 -14.88 -8.25 0.08
C MET A 128 -15.46 -9.05 -1.09
N SER A 129 -16.69 -9.54 -0.94
CA SER A 129 -17.40 -10.19 -2.05
C SER A 129 -17.65 -9.19 -3.19
N HIS A 130 -17.77 -9.69 -4.43
CA HIS A 130 -18.13 -8.81 -5.55
C HIS A 130 -19.47 -8.11 -5.30
N ALA A 131 -20.46 -8.81 -4.71
CA ALA A 131 -21.75 -8.24 -4.37
C ALA A 131 -21.66 -7.08 -3.36
N ASP A 132 -20.85 -7.22 -2.32
CA ASP A 132 -20.64 -6.16 -1.32
C ASP A 132 -19.91 -4.96 -1.92
N TYR A 133 -18.93 -5.22 -2.79
CA TYR A 133 -18.24 -4.18 -3.54
C TYR A 133 -19.20 -3.38 -4.42
N THR A 134 -20.06 -4.05 -5.20
CA THR A 134 -21.05 -3.37 -6.04
C THR A 134 -21.95 -2.46 -5.21
N LYS A 135 -22.45 -2.94 -4.07
CA LYS A 135 -23.26 -2.13 -3.14
C LYS A 135 -22.47 -0.95 -2.57
N LEU A 136 -21.18 -1.13 -2.27
CA LEU A 136 -20.32 -0.08 -1.71
C LEU A 136 -20.17 1.10 -2.68
N ILE A 137 -20.04 0.83 -3.98
CA ILE A 137 -19.76 1.86 -4.99
C ILE A 137 -21.00 2.38 -5.71
N GLU A 138 -22.18 1.86 -5.35
CA GLU A 138 -23.45 2.15 -6.01
C GLU A 138 -23.83 3.63 -5.91
N ASN A 139 -23.68 4.21 -4.72
CA ASN A 139 -24.14 5.55 -4.41
C ASN A 139 -23.00 6.43 -3.92
N ASP A 140 -22.81 7.58 -4.56
CA ASP A 140 -21.85 8.59 -4.14
C ASP A 140 -22.52 9.92 -3.80
N CYS A 141 -21.80 10.77 -3.08
CA CYS A 141 -22.25 12.10 -2.72
C CYS A 141 -21.09 13.10 -2.68
N PRO A 142 -21.38 14.41 -2.68
CA PRO A 142 -20.37 15.42 -2.35
C PRO A 142 -19.67 15.10 -1.04
N GLY A 143 -18.37 15.37 -0.96
CA GLY A 143 -17.55 15.13 0.23
C GLY A 143 -17.87 16.08 1.39
N SER A 144 -17.16 15.92 2.49
CA SER A 144 -17.35 16.69 3.74
C SER A 144 -16.68 18.07 3.75
N ASN A 145 -16.22 18.58 2.61
CA ASN A 145 -15.52 19.87 2.59
C ASN A 145 -16.49 21.04 2.86
N PRO A 146 -16.14 22.02 3.72
CA PRO A 146 -16.97 23.20 3.95
C PRO A 146 -17.26 24.00 2.67
N ASP A 147 -16.30 24.04 1.74
CA ASP A 147 -16.51 24.61 0.41
C ASP A 147 -17.31 23.63 -0.46
N ARG A 148 -18.54 24.02 -0.81
CA ARG A 148 -19.47 23.22 -1.62
C ARG A 148 -18.92 22.87 -3.00
N THR A 149 -18.14 23.76 -3.62
CA THR A 149 -17.52 23.54 -4.92
C THR A 149 -16.39 22.53 -4.81
N LYS A 150 -15.62 22.59 -3.72
CA LYS A 150 -14.59 21.60 -3.44
C LYS A 150 -15.20 20.24 -3.06
N ALA A 151 -16.26 20.23 -2.27
CA ALA A 151 -17.01 19.03 -1.88
C ALA A 151 -17.64 18.33 -3.09
N SER A 152 -18.20 19.07 -4.05
CA SER A 152 -18.79 18.49 -5.25
C SER A 152 -17.74 17.80 -6.15
N ARG A 153 -16.49 18.30 -6.14
CA ARG A 153 -15.36 17.74 -6.87
C ARG A 153 -14.64 16.59 -6.15
N MET A 154 -14.71 16.56 -4.82
CA MET A 154 -14.10 15.53 -3.97
C MET A 154 -15.19 14.65 -3.38
N ARG A 155 -15.77 13.80 -4.21
CA ARG A 155 -16.91 12.95 -3.85
C ARG A 155 -16.48 11.79 -2.95
N SER A 156 -17.45 11.18 -2.29
CA SER A 156 -17.31 10.02 -1.41
C SER A 156 -18.46 9.06 -1.65
N PHE A 157 -18.25 7.77 -1.43
CA PHE A 157 -19.31 6.77 -1.48
C PHE A 157 -20.10 6.76 -0.17
N VAL A 158 -21.42 6.61 -0.26
CA VAL A 158 -22.30 6.45 0.90
C VAL A 158 -22.11 5.05 1.46
N THR A 159 -21.80 4.92 2.75
CA THR A 159 -21.65 3.61 3.38
C THR A 159 -23.02 2.91 3.45
N PRO A 160 -23.18 1.72 2.83
CA PRO A 160 -24.42 0.97 2.91
C PRO A 160 -24.81 0.61 4.35
N PRO A 161 -26.12 0.64 4.70
CA PRO A 161 -26.59 0.37 6.06
C PRO A 161 -26.11 -0.95 6.66
N GLN A 162 -25.96 -1.99 5.84
CA GLN A 162 -25.50 -3.30 6.30
C GLN A 162 -24.00 -3.36 6.67
N PHE A 163 -23.21 -2.32 6.35
CA PHE A 163 -21.80 -2.21 6.75
C PHE A 163 -21.60 -1.34 7.98
N ILE A 164 -22.70 -0.92 8.60
CA ILE A 164 -22.69 -0.07 9.77
C ILE A 164 -22.84 -0.95 11.00
N GLU A 165 -21.89 -0.83 11.93
CA GLU A 165 -21.99 -1.50 13.22
C GLU A 165 -23.15 -0.91 14.06
N PRO A 166 -24.05 -1.74 14.60
CA PRO A 166 -25.08 -1.29 15.53
C PRO A 166 -24.49 -0.49 16.71
N GLY A 167 -25.15 0.62 17.08
CA GLY A 167 -24.68 1.49 18.17
C GLY A 167 -23.54 2.44 17.80
N SER A 168 -22.99 2.37 16.59
CA SER A 168 -22.00 3.36 16.13
C SER A 168 -22.61 4.76 15.98
N SER A 169 -21.77 5.80 16.09
CA SER A 169 -22.20 7.22 16.03
C SER A 169 -22.94 7.56 14.73
N SER A 170 -24.11 8.18 14.83
CA SER A 170 -24.94 8.65 13.71
C SER A 170 -24.78 10.16 13.42
N LYS A 171 -23.85 10.84 14.12
CA LYS A 171 -23.72 12.31 14.06
C LYS A 171 -23.29 12.86 12.70
N ALA A 172 -22.58 12.07 11.91
CA ALA A 172 -22.05 12.47 10.61
C ALA A 172 -22.57 11.56 9.50
N LYS A 173 -22.64 12.11 8.29
CA LYS A 173 -22.91 11.32 7.09
C LYS A 173 -21.83 10.26 6.95
N ARG A 174 -22.23 8.99 6.93
CA ARG A 174 -21.30 7.86 6.84
C ARG A 174 -20.89 7.66 5.40
N THR A 175 -19.63 7.93 5.13
CA THR A 175 -19.06 7.86 3.80
C THR A 175 -17.69 7.22 3.83
N ILE A 176 -17.31 6.62 2.71
CA ILE A 176 -15.98 6.06 2.47
C ILE A 176 -15.40 6.66 1.19
N ASN A 177 -14.11 6.96 1.19
CA ASN A 177 -13.42 7.39 -0.03
C ASN A 177 -12.70 6.16 -0.61
N VAL A 178 -13.25 5.57 -1.67
CA VAL A 178 -12.60 4.48 -2.40
C VAL A 178 -11.83 5.10 -3.55
N PHE A 179 -10.55 4.80 -3.68
CA PHE A 179 -9.68 5.37 -4.71
C PHE A 179 -9.47 4.41 -5.86
N ALA A 180 -9.32 3.13 -5.53
CA ALA A 180 -9.14 2.06 -6.49
C ALA A 180 -9.75 0.76 -5.98
N ALA A 181 -10.07 -0.14 -6.90
CA ALA A 181 -10.37 -1.52 -6.60
C ALA A 181 -9.73 -2.43 -7.64
N ILE A 182 -9.30 -3.62 -7.21
CA ILE A 182 -8.97 -4.74 -8.10
C ILE A 182 -10.17 -5.67 -8.09
N VAL A 183 -10.84 -5.82 -9.22
CA VAL A 183 -12.17 -6.43 -9.32
C VAL A 183 -12.07 -7.73 -10.09
N ALA A 184 -12.39 -8.83 -9.42
CA ALA A 184 -12.60 -10.16 -9.99
C ALA A 184 -14.09 -10.52 -9.94
N ASP A 185 -14.49 -11.58 -10.62
CA ASP A 185 -15.91 -12.00 -10.68
C ASP A 185 -16.49 -12.36 -9.32
N THR A 186 -15.68 -12.93 -8.40
CA THR A 186 -16.17 -13.38 -7.09
C THR A 186 -15.79 -12.47 -5.93
N PHE A 187 -14.83 -11.56 -6.10
CA PHE A 187 -14.33 -10.69 -5.03
C PHE A 187 -13.71 -9.41 -5.55
N ALA A 188 -13.57 -8.42 -4.66
CA ALA A 188 -12.81 -7.22 -4.94
C ALA A 188 -11.82 -6.91 -3.81
N ILE A 189 -10.70 -6.31 -4.17
CA ILE A 189 -9.71 -5.73 -3.25
C ILE A 189 -9.87 -4.21 -3.33
N VAL A 190 -10.41 -3.61 -2.28
CA VAL A 190 -10.81 -2.20 -2.23
C VAL A 190 -9.78 -1.38 -1.48
N PHE A 191 -9.29 -0.31 -2.11
CA PHE A 191 -8.36 0.66 -1.53
C PHE A 191 -9.12 1.92 -1.13
N SER A 192 -9.25 2.14 0.16
CA SER A 192 -9.99 3.26 0.72
C SER A 192 -9.13 4.11 1.64
N ASP A 193 -9.40 5.41 1.73
CA ASP A 193 -8.62 6.31 2.58
C ASP A 193 -9.44 7.51 3.07
N PHE A 194 -9.65 7.58 4.38
CA PHE A 194 -10.39 8.67 5.00
C PHE A 194 -9.67 10.02 4.84
N ALA A 195 -8.36 10.07 5.16
CA ALA A 195 -7.54 11.27 5.14
C ALA A 195 -7.13 11.71 3.71
N ARG A 196 -7.29 10.81 2.73
CA ARG A 196 -6.93 11.04 1.32
C ARG A 196 -5.43 11.38 1.13
N LEU A 197 -4.58 10.69 1.88
CA LEU A 197 -3.12 10.73 1.84
C LEU A 197 -2.49 9.58 1.05
N MET A 198 -3.30 8.65 0.56
CA MET A 198 -2.86 7.59 -0.33
C MET A 198 -2.40 8.18 -1.66
N ARG A 199 -1.29 7.63 -2.16
CA ARG A 199 -0.72 7.93 -3.47
C ARG A 199 -0.61 6.64 -4.27
N MET A 200 -0.89 6.74 -5.55
CA MET A 200 -0.83 5.64 -6.50
C MET A 200 0.08 6.03 -7.66
N HIS A 201 0.85 5.07 -8.15
CA HIS A 201 1.61 5.23 -9.38
C HIS A 201 1.26 4.07 -10.31
N VAL A 202 0.71 4.37 -11.49
CA VAL A 202 0.30 3.33 -12.44
C VAL A 202 1.33 3.23 -13.56
N ILE A 203 1.92 2.04 -13.72
CA ILE A 203 2.85 1.71 -14.80
C ILE A 203 2.10 0.84 -15.79
N SER A 204 2.01 1.28 -17.04
CA SER A 204 1.32 0.56 -18.11
C SER A 204 2.32 0.11 -19.17
N LYS A 205 2.14 -1.10 -19.70
CA LYS A 205 2.94 -1.65 -20.81
C LYS A 205 2.06 -2.45 -21.77
N ASP A 206 2.52 -2.67 -23.00
CA ASP A 206 1.81 -3.41 -24.06
C ASP A 206 1.68 -4.92 -23.81
N GLN A 207 2.21 -5.40 -22.69
CA GLN A 207 2.13 -6.80 -22.27
C GLN A 207 1.45 -6.88 -20.91
N HIS A 208 0.71 -7.95 -20.68
CA HIS A 208 0.17 -8.19 -19.34
C HIS A 208 1.28 -8.33 -18.31
N TRP A 209 1.07 -7.76 -17.13
CA TRP A 209 1.94 -7.98 -15.99
C TRP A 209 1.84 -9.41 -15.51
N THR A 210 2.99 -10.00 -15.21
CA THR A 210 3.13 -11.35 -14.68
C THR A 210 3.87 -11.33 -13.35
N GLN A 211 3.76 -12.40 -12.56
CA GLN A 211 4.53 -12.47 -11.31
C GLN A 211 6.05 -12.41 -11.55
N ALA A 212 6.54 -12.97 -12.66
CA ALA A 212 7.95 -12.93 -13.02
C ALA A 212 8.48 -11.50 -13.25
N ASP A 213 7.64 -10.58 -13.74
CA ASP A 213 7.99 -9.17 -13.84
C ASP A 213 8.23 -8.54 -12.46
N LEU A 214 7.58 -9.07 -11.41
CA LEU A 214 7.61 -8.51 -10.05
C LEU A 214 8.65 -9.22 -9.16
N ASP A 215 9.40 -10.18 -9.66
CA ASP A 215 10.41 -10.90 -8.91
C ASP A 215 11.72 -10.10 -8.80
N VAL A 216 12.42 -10.25 -7.68
CA VAL A 216 13.71 -9.57 -7.48
C VAL A 216 14.72 -10.01 -8.54
N GLY A 217 15.35 -9.03 -9.18
CA GLY A 217 16.30 -9.26 -10.27
C GLY A 217 15.66 -9.21 -11.67
N SER A 218 14.33 -9.11 -11.77
CA SER A 218 13.68 -8.80 -13.05
C SER A 218 14.08 -7.41 -13.56
N LEU A 219 13.89 -7.18 -14.87
CA LEU A 219 14.13 -5.86 -15.47
C LEU A 219 13.18 -4.79 -14.93
N GLU A 220 11.95 -5.18 -14.54
CA GLU A 220 10.93 -4.26 -14.05
C GLU A 220 11.11 -3.94 -12.56
N TRP A 221 11.71 -4.84 -11.78
CA TRP A 221 11.89 -4.67 -10.33
C TRP A 221 12.42 -3.29 -9.94
N PRO A 222 13.55 -2.79 -10.46
CA PRO A 222 14.03 -1.45 -10.09
C PRO A 222 13.09 -0.33 -10.54
N LEU A 223 12.40 -0.49 -11.67
CA LEU A 223 11.52 0.52 -12.26
C LEU A 223 10.24 0.73 -11.44
N ILE A 224 9.67 -0.36 -10.92
CA ILE A 224 8.44 -0.35 -10.11
C ILE A 224 8.55 0.63 -8.94
N TRP A 225 9.70 0.67 -8.27
CA TRP A 225 9.88 1.40 -7.01
C TRP A 225 10.45 2.81 -7.16
N THR A 226 10.64 3.30 -8.39
CA THR A 226 11.27 4.61 -8.66
C THR A 226 10.46 5.79 -8.10
N THR A 227 9.13 5.74 -8.24
CA THR A 227 8.24 6.83 -7.81
C THR A 227 8.10 6.92 -6.29
N PHE A 228 8.15 5.78 -5.59
CA PHE A 228 8.09 5.71 -4.13
C PHE A 228 9.28 4.94 -3.57
N PRO A 229 10.48 5.55 -3.57
CA PRO A 229 11.69 4.87 -3.13
C PRO A 229 11.75 4.78 -1.61
N ASP A 230 12.02 3.59 -1.07
CA ASP A 230 12.18 3.35 0.38
C ASP A 230 13.51 2.67 0.73
N GLY A 231 14.25 2.19 -0.28
CA GLY A 231 15.50 1.44 -0.10
C GLY A 231 15.35 -0.05 -0.40
N PRO A 232 16.47 -0.80 -0.38
CA PRO A 232 16.45 -2.25 -0.53
C PRO A 232 15.63 -2.93 0.57
N ASP A 233 14.89 -3.97 0.22
CA ASP A 233 14.13 -4.78 1.17
C ASP A 233 15.06 -5.66 2.02
N TRP A 234 14.87 -5.67 3.34
CA TRP A 234 15.73 -6.37 4.29
C TRP A 234 15.77 -7.90 4.15
N VAL A 235 14.80 -8.50 3.44
CA VAL A 235 14.71 -9.95 3.30
C VAL A 235 14.82 -10.40 1.84
N LEU A 236 14.14 -9.75 0.89
CA LEU A 236 14.27 -10.10 -0.54
C LEU A 236 15.58 -9.59 -1.14
N GLU A 237 16.07 -8.44 -0.67
CA GLU A 237 17.27 -7.77 -1.19
C GLU A 237 18.36 -7.67 -0.11
N ARG A 238 18.46 -8.69 0.75
CA ARG A 238 19.30 -8.71 1.97
C ARG A 238 20.72 -8.20 1.73
N GLY A 239 21.38 -8.66 0.66
CA GLY A 239 22.74 -8.22 0.32
C GLY A 239 22.83 -6.72 0.05
N ALA A 240 21.91 -6.18 -0.76
CA ALA A 240 21.85 -4.76 -1.06
C ALA A 240 21.48 -3.92 0.19
N ALA A 241 20.60 -4.43 1.05
CA ALA A 241 20.25 -3.76 2.32
C ALA A 241 21.46 -3.68 3.27
N LEU A 242 22.27 -4.74 3.38
CA LEU A 242 23.47 -4.76 4.20
C LEU A 242 24.57 -3.84 3.65
N ILE A 243 24.75 -3.78 2.33
CA ILE A 243 25.67 -2.83 1.70
C ILE A 243 25.21 -1.39 2.01
N ALA A 244 23.92 -1.09 1.86
CA ALA A 244 23.38 0.23 2.18
C ALA A 244 23.59 0.59 3.66
N LEU A 245 23.44 -0.37 4.58
CA LEU A 245 23.66 -0.16 6.01
C LEU A 245 25.14 0.13 6.33
N ASN A 246 26.07 -0.58 5.72
CA ASN A 246 27.50 -0.32 5.89
C ASN A 246 27.86 1.08 5.35
N ASN A 247 27.41 1.43 4.15
CA ASN A 247 27.64 2.77 3.59
C ASN A 247 27.06 3.88 4.48
N TRP A 248 25.91 3.63 5.09
CA TRP A 248 25.32 4.55 6.07
C TRP A 248 26.19 4.69 7.32
N ARG A 249 26.73 3.60 7.84
CA ARG A 249 27.66 3.61 8.97
C ARG A 249 28.89 4.46 8.65
N ASP A 250 29.50 4.24 7.49
CA ASP A 250 30.68 4.97 7.05
C ASP A 250 30.37 6.47 6.99
N GLY A 251 29.23 6.85 6.40
CA GLY A 251 28.77 8.24 6.39
C GLY A 251 28.50 8.82 7.79
N VAL A 252 27.97 8.03 8.74
CA VAL A 252 27.79 8.49 10.13
C VAL A 252 29.15 8.72 10.81
N CYS A 253 30.15 7.90 10.53
CA CYS A 253 31.50 8.03 11.08
C CYS A 253 32.32 9.15 10.41
N GLU A 254 32.04 9.48 9.15
CA GLU A 254 32.73 10.54 8.41
C GLU A 254 32.15 11.95 8.67
N TYR A 255 30.82 12.10 8.79
CA TYR A 255 30.16 13.42 8.76
C TYR A 255 29.50 13.83 10.09
N ALA A 256 29.95 14.94 10.68
CA ALA A 256 29.53 15.47 11.99
C ALA A 256 28.00 15.59 12.23
N SER A 257 27.19 15.81 11.19
CA SER A 257 25.74 16.02 11.32
C SER A 257 24.93 14.75 11.64
N GLY A 258 25.46 13.56 11.34
CA GLY A 258 24.82 12.29 11.69
C GLY A 258 25.12 11.84 13.13
N PHE A 259 26.12 12.45 13.77
CA PHE A 259 26.64 11.99 15.06
C PHE A 259 25.62 12.13 16.18
N SER A 260 24.84 13.21 16.20
CA SER A 260 23.99 13.58 17.34
C SER A 260 22.51 13.22 17.16
N LYS A 261 22.08 12.82 15.96
CA LYS A 261 20.68 12.46 15.72
C LYS A 261 20.31 11.20 16.50
N PRO A 262 19.17 11.21 17.23
CA PRO A 262 18.59 10.01 17.82
C PRO A 262 18.37 8.93 16.75
N ILE A 263 18.79 7.70 17.04
CA ILE A 263 18.66 6.58 16.11
C ILE A 263 17.20 6.33 15.69
N VAL A 264 16.25 6.55 16.59
CA VAL A 264 14.82 6.39 16.29
C VAL A 264 14.33 7.36 15.21
N ASP A 265 14.88 8.57 15.14
CA ASP A 265 14.57 9.54 14.09
C ASP A 265 15.18 9.12 12.76
N VAL A 266 16.43 8.66 12.77
CA VAL A 266 17.11 8.22 11.54
C VAL A 266 16.40 7.02 10.91
N ILE A 267 16.01 6.04 11.72
CA ILE A 267 15.25 4.85 11.25
C ILE A 267 13.87 5.26 10.75
N ALA A 268 13.12 6.08 11.50
CA ALA A 268 11.73 6.42 11.18
C ALA A 268 11.60 7.36 9.97
N GLU A 269 12.49 8.35 9.85
CA GLU A 269 12.52 9.27 8.70
C GLU A 269 13.00 8.57 7.44
N ASN A 270 13.91 7.60 7.58
CA ASN A 270 14.51 6.84 6.49
C ASN A 270 14.99 7.71 5.31
N SER A 271 15.54 8.89 5.62
CA SER A 271 15.97 9.87 4.60
C SER A 271 17.11 9.35 3.71
N THR A 272 17.92 8.43 4.24
CA THR A 272 19.01 7.73 3.53
C THR A 272 18.54 6.47 2.79
N ARG A 273 17.27 6.07 2.93
CA ARG A 273 16.69 4.87 2.29
C ARG A 273 17.41 3.57 2.66
N VAL A 274 17.91 3.50 3.90
CA VAL A 274 18.61 2.32 4.44
C VAL A 274 17.65 1.48 5.28
N PHE A 275 16.73 2.14 5.99
CA PHE A 275 15.77 1.53 6.90
C PHE A 275 14.41 1.33 6.22
N SER A 276 14.44 0.74 5.02
CA SER A 276 13.24 0.44 4.23
C SER A 276 12.21 -0.34 5.06
N GLY A 277 10.94 0.02 4.95
CA GLY A 277 9.85 -0.64 5.68
C GLY A 277 9.59 -0.10 7.08
N PHE A 278 10.50 0.67 7.67
CA PHE A 278 10.31 1.25 8.99
C PHE A 278 9.51 2.55 8.94
N GLY A 279 8.63 2.72 9.92
CA GLY A 279 8.18 4.03 10.36
C GLY A 279 8.44 4.17 11.86
N ARG A 280 7.80 5.16 12.49
CA ARG A 280 8.07 5.50 13.89
C ARG A 280 7.75 4.35 14.85
N HIS A 281 6.71 3.56 14.59
CA HIS A 281 6.29 2.52 15.52
C HIS A 281 7.25 1.34 15.48
N LEU A 282 7.46 0.73 14.31
CA LEU A 282 8.45 -0.33 14.14
C LEU A 282 9.88 0.12 14.49
N ALA A 283 10.24 1.40 14.34
CA ALA A 283 11.54 1.88 14.80
C ALA A 283 11.70 1.76 16.32
N ASN A 284 10.68 2.15 17.10
CA ASN A 284 10.70 1.98 18.55
C ASN A 284 10.67 0.51 18.95
N ASP A 285 9.82 -0.29 18.33
CA ASP A 285 9.71 -1.73 18.62
C ASP A 285 11.02 -2.47 18.30
N PHE A 286 11.67 -2.13 17.19
CA PHE A 286 12.98 -2.68 16.85
C PHE A 286 14.05 -2.28 17.86
N LEU A 287 14.10 -1.01 18.25
CA LEU A 287 15.11 -0.53 19.20
C LEU A 287 14.90 -1.17 20.57
N HIS A 288 13.64 -1.38 20.98
CA HIS A 288 13.32 -2.20 22.14
C HIS A 288 13.83 -3.65 21.98
N TYR A 289 13.52 -4.31 20.86
CA TYR A 289 13.96 -5.66 20.53
C TYR A 289 15.50 -5.80 20.54
N ALA A 290 16.21 -4.80 20.02
CA ALA A 290 17.67 -4.77 19.98
C ALA A 290 18.32 -4.35 21.31
N ALA A 291 17.53 -3.96 22.31
CA ALA A 291 17.95 -3.38 23.58
C ALA A 291 18.82 -2.11 23.41
N ILE A 292 18.37 -1.20 22.53
CA ILE A 292 19.01 0.08 22.24
C ILE A 292 18.07 1.21 22.63
N PHE A 293 18.59 2.19 23.39
CA PHE A 293 17.79 3.35 23.79
C PHE A 293 17.40 4.18 22.55
N PRO A 294 16.11 4.54 22.34
CA PRO A 294 15.69 5.28 21.15
C PRO A 294 16.40 6.63 20.95
N GLY A 295 16.76 7.30 22.04
CA GLY A 295 17.50 8.56 22.05
C GLY A 295 19.01 8.40 21.85
N ALA A 296 19.54 7.18 21.71
CA ALA A 296 20.96 6.97 21.51
C ALA A 296 21.41 7.65 20.20
N PRO A 297 22.52 8.42 20.23
CA PRO A 297 23.06 9.01 19.01
C PRO A 297 23.54 7.91 18.05
N CYS A 298 23.37 8.11 16.73
CA CYS A 298 23.81 7.12 15.74
C CYS A 298 25.29 6.81 15.82
N SER A 299 26.11 7.81 16.18
CA SER A 299 27.56 7.64 16.43
C SER A 299 27.87 6.59 17.49
N TRP A 300 27.06 6.51 18.56
CA TRP A 300 27.25 5.50 19.61
C TRP A 300 27.06 4.07 19.08
N ILE A 301 26.23 3.87 18.05
CA ILE A 301 26.08 2.57 17.40
C ILE A 301 27.22 2.34 16.42
N CYS A 302 27.55 3.34 15.60
CA CYS A 302 28.42 3.18 14.43
C CYS A 302 29.92 3.21 14.76
N SER A 303 30.33 3.88 15.84
CA SER A 303 31.75 4.06 16.19
C SER A 303 32.42 2.80 16.75
N ASP A 304 31.68 1.70 16.89
CA ASP A 304 32.11 0.48 17.56
C ASP A 304 31.66 -0.73 16.75
N ASP A 305 32.63 -1.52 16.29
CA ASP A 305 32.38 -2.64 15.39
C ASP A 305 31.48 -3.70 16.02
N ILE A 306 31.63 -3.97 17.32
CA ILE A 306 30.86 -5.00 18.02
C ILE A 306 29.41 -4.56 18.17
N ARG A 307 29.18 -3.30 18.56
CA ARG A 307 27.83 -2.73 18.67
C ARG A 307 27.14 -2.64 17.32
N PHE A 308 27.85 -2.19 16.29
CA PHE A 308 27.30 -2.11 14.95
C PHE A 308 26.98 -3.50 14.38
N GLU A 309 27.86 -4.48 14.56
CA GLU A 309 27.60 -5.86 14.14
C GLU A 309 26.36 -6.44 14.82
N ARG A 310 26.22 -6.20 16.13
CA ARG A 310 25.01 -6.59 16.87
C ARG A 310 23.78 -5.89 16.30
N PHE A 311 23.81 -4.58 16.07
CA PHE A 311 22.70 -3.83 15.47
C PHE A 311 22.29 -4.43 14.11
N LYS A 312 23.27 -4.70 13.24
CA LYS A 312 23.08 -5.32 11.92
C LYS A 312 22.43 -6.70 12.02
N GLN A 313 22.84 -7.54 12.97
CA GLN A 313 22.23 -8.85 13.16
C GLN A 313 20.80 -8.74 13.70
N GLN A 314 20.53 -7.80 14.60
CA GLN A 314 19.21 -7.62 15.19
C GLN A 314 18.19 -7.10 14.18
N ILE A 315 18.56 -6.14 13.31
CA ILE A 315 17.62 -5.62 12.30
C ILE A 315 17.22 -6.72 11.31
N LEU A 316 18.16 -7.58 10.91
CA LEU A 316 17.88 -8.74 10.08
C LEU A 316 16.88 -9.70 10.74
N LYS A 317 17.13 -10.07 12.00
CA LYS A 317 16.23 -10.97 12.74
C LYS A 317 14.84 -10.36 12.92
N TYR A 318 14.77 -9.08 13.27
CA TYR A 318 13.53 -8.39 13.54
C TYR A 318 12.65 -8.28 12.28
N THR A 319 13.23 -7.90 11.14
CA THR A 319 12.48 -7.79 9.87
C THR A 319 12.01 -9.15 9.31
N GLU A 320 12.70 -10.24 9.62
CA GLU A 320 12.26 -11.61 9.25
C GLU A 320 10.97 -12.03 9.97
N ILE A 321 10.70 -11.50 11.18
CA ILE A 321 9.49 -11.83 11.97
C ILE A 321 8.24 -11.56 11.15
N TRP A 322 8.17 -10.44 10.43
CA TRP A 322 7.02 -10.01 9.64
C TRP A 322 6.67 -10.94 8.48
N ARG A 323 7.62 -11.80 8.10
CA ARG A 323 7.48 -12.79 7.03
C ARG A 323 7.28 -14.20 7.56
N SER A 324 7.44 -14.39 8.86
CA SER A 324 7.29 -15.70 9.46
C SER A 324 5.86 -16.22 9.27
N PRO A 325 5.68 -17.53 9.01
CA PRO A 325 4.36 -18.14 8.95
C PRO A 325 3.56 -17.91 10.24
N GLU A 326 4.22 -17.83 11.39
CA GLU A 326 3.55 -17.58 12.66
C GLU A 326 2.98 -16.16 12.75
N PHE A 327 3.77 -15.13 12.45
CA PHE A 327 3.30 -13.74 12.43
C PHE A 327 2.13 -13.58 11.46
N LEU A 328 2.32 -14.02 10.21
CA LEU A 328 1.29 -13.93 9.19
C LEU A 328 0.02 -14.69 9.59
N ARG A 329 0.17 -15.85 10.22
CA ARG A 329 -0.94 -16.60 10.78
C ARG A 329 -1.64 -15.81 11.87
N ARG A 330 -0.94 -15.31 12.90
CA ARG A 330 -1.55 -14.58 14.03
C ARG A 330 -2.28 -13.32 13.56
N CYS A 331 -1.67 -12.57 12.63
CA CYS A 331 -2.26 -11.35 12.09
C CYS A 331 -3.37 -11.61 11.05
N ALA A 332 -3.32 -12.73 10.32
CA ALA A 332 -4.37 -13.10 9.36
C ALA A 332 -5.52 -13.91 9.99
N MET A 333 -5.30 -14.57 11.14
CA MET A 333 -6.25 -15.48 11.81
C MET A 333 -7.20 -14.82 12.82
N LEU A 334 -7.40 -13.50 12.79
CA LEU A 334 -8.57 -12.89 13.46
C LEU A 334 -9.91 -13.21 12.75
N ARG A 335 -10.03 -14.38 12.12
CA ARG A 335 -11.20 -14.93 11.45
C ARG A 335 -11.60 -16.26 12.09
N ARG A 336 -12.18 -16.24 13.28
CA ARG A 336 -13.23 -17.25 13.58
C ARG A 336 -14.52 -16.80 12.86
N PRO A 337 -15.26 -17.72 12.24
CA PRO A 337 -16.51 -17.38 11.58
C PRO A 337 -17.51 -16.94 12.66
N TRP A 338 -17.84 -15.65 12.67
CA TRP A 338 -19.12 -15.18 13.17
C TRP A 338 -19.97 -14.87 11.95
N HIS A 339 -21.22 -15.30 12.01
CA HIS A 339 -22.22 -15.18 10.97
C HIS A 339 -22.25 -13.76 10.36
N ALA A 340 -22.28 -13.71 9.03
CA ALA A 340 -22.67 -12.57 8.18
C ALA A 340 -22.27 -11.16 8.66
N GLY A 341 -21.19 -10.60 8.12
CA GLY A 341 -20.94 -9.16 8.25
C GLY A 341 -19.51 -8.77 7.86
N VAL A 342 -19.40 -7.78 6.97
CA VAL A 342 -18.15 -7.14 6.55
C VAL A 342 -17.40 -6.63 7.79
N ARG A 343 -16.10 -6.93 7.93
CA ARG A 343 -15.22 -6.29 8.92
C ARG A 343 -14.13 -5.46 8.27
N ILE A 344 -14.00 -4.23 8.75
CA ILE A 344 -12.91 -3.28 8.47
C ILE A 344 -11.72 -3.61 9.38
N VAL A 345 -10.50 -3.65 8.84
CA VAL A 345 -9.28 -3.87 9.62
C VAL A 345 -8.84 -2.55 10.28
N GLN A 346 -9.01 -2.43 11.60
CA GLN A 346 -8.31 -1.42 12.40
C GLN A 346 -6.95 -1.97 12.83
N SER A 347 -5.91 -1.13 12.71
CA SER A 347 -4.50 -1.47 12.77
C SER A 347 -3.95 -1.43 14.20
N ASP A 348 -4.43 -2.31 15.08
CA ASP A 348 -3.91 -2.46 16.46
C ASP A 348 -3.20 -3.82 16.69
N ALA A 349 -2.87 -4.54 15.61
CA ALA A 349 -2.32 -5.90 15.72
C ALA A 349 -0.82 -5.94 16.11
N LEU A 350 -0.07 -4.85 15.92
CA LEU A 350 1.38 -4.83 16.12
C LEU A 350 1.79 -4.87 17.61
N THR A 351 1.03 -4.23 18.51
CA THR A 351 1.41 -4.13 19.93
C THR A 351 1.27 -5.44 20.72
N ARG A 352 0.51 -6.43 20.21
CA ARG A 352 0.24 -7.69 20.93
C ARG A 352 1.13 -8.88 20.52
N CYS A 353 1.89 -8.76 19.43
CA CYS A 353 2.69 -9.89 18.92
C CYS A 353 4.17 -9.83 19.30
N VAL A 354 4.67 -8.70 19.80
CA VAL A 354 6.09 -8.52 20.19
C VAL A 354 6.34 -8.89 21.66
N ASN A 355 5.29 -9.06 22.47
CA ASN A 355 5.39 -9.49 23.87
C ASN A 355 5.10 -10.99 24.02
N THR A 356 5.98 -11.86 23.54
CA THR A 356 6.15 -13.25 24.03
C THR A 356 7.57 -13.70 23.82
#